data_AF-A0A6J1WH47-F1
#
_entry.id   AF-A0A6J1WH47-F1
#
_cell.length_a   1.000
_cell.length_b   1.000
_cell.length_c   1.000
_cell.angle_alpha   90.00
_cell.angle_beta   90.00
_cell.angle_gamma   90.00
#
_symmetry.space_group_name_H-M   'P 1'
#
loop_
_entity.id
_entity.type
_entity.pdbx_description
1 polymer ?
#
loop_
_entity_poly.entity_id
_entity_poly.type
_entity_poly.pdbx_seq_one_letter_code
_entity_poly.pdbx_strand_id
1 'polypeptide(L)' 'MVGSWRALALLAALQLAGAVPESLYHNQFAIHVPGGAEHVDDIARRHGFVNHGQVIFVCRGVVMCRGLE' A
#
# COMPACT_ATOMS: atom_id res chain seq x y z
N MET A 1 -16.56 -19.86 38.96
CA MET A 1 -16.82 -18.69 38.08
C MET A 1 -15.56 -18.01 37.51
N VAL A 2 -14.34 -18.35 37.96
CA VAL A 2 -13.09 -17.69 37.54
C VAL A 2 -12.58 -18.08 36.14
N GLY A 3 -12.92 -19.29 35.65
CA GLY A 3 -12.45 -19.78 34.34
C GLY A 3 -13.06 -19.07 33.13
N SER A 4 -14.31 -18.62 33.25
CA SER A 4 -15.06 -17.98 32.15
C SER A 4 -14.42 -16.66 31.72
N TRP A 5 -13.99 -15.84 32.68
CA TRP A 5 -13.39 -14.54 32.39
C TRP A 5 -12.00 -14.67 31.77
N ARG A 6 -11.22 -15.67 32.19
CA ARG A 6 -9.91 -15.97 31.59
C ARG A 6 -10.06 -16.44 30.15
N ALA A 7 -11.07 -17.27 29.87
CA ALA A 7 -11.38 -17.71 28.51
C ALA A 7 -11.79 -16.53 27.61
N LEU A 8 -12.65 -15.64 28.11
CA LEU A 8 -13.05 -14.42 27.39
C LEU A 8 -11.86 -13.49 27.14
N ALA A 9 -10.99 -13.29 28.12
CA ALA A 9 -9.78 -12.47 27.96
C ALA A 9 -8.81 -13.05 26.93
N LEU A 10 -8.64 -14.38 26.91
CA LEU A 10 -7.80 -15.06 25.93
C LEU A 10 -8.38 -14.97 24.51
N LEU A 11 -9.70 -15.13 24.35
CA LEU A 11 -10.37 -14.93 23.07
C LEU A 11 -10.21 -13.49 22.56
N ALA A 12 -10.40 -12.50 23.42
CA ALA A 12 -10.23 -11.09 23.06
C ALA A 12 -8.78 -10.78 22.63
N ALA A 13 -7.80 -11.30 23.37
CA ALA A 13 -6.38 -11.13 23.03
C ALA A 13 -6.03 -11.78 21.68
N LEU A 14 -6.59 -12.95 21.37
CA LEU A 14 -6.37 -13.61 20.08
C LEU A 14 -6.95 -12.83 18.90
N GLN A 15 -8.15 -12.25 19.06
CA GLN A 15 -8.77 -11.40 18.04
C GLN A 15 -7.96 -10.11 17.79
N LEU A 16 -7.42 -9.51 18.85
CA LEU A 16 -6.56 -8.33 18.74
C LEU A 16 -5.18 -8.65 18.13
N ALA A 17 -4.62 -9.83 18.42
CA ALA A 17 -3.35 -10.26 17.86
C ALA A 17 -3.45 -10.57 16.35
N GLY A 18 -4.60 -11.05 15.86
CA GLY A 18 -4.86 -11.25 14.43
C GLY A 18 -5.16 -9.95 13.66
N ALA A 19 -5.41 -8.85 14.37
CA ALA A 19 -5.71 -7.54 13.78
C ALA A 19 -4.46 -6.68 13.58
N VAL A 20 -3.26 -7.22 13.79
CA VAL A 20 -2.02 -6.52 13.42
C VAL A 20 -2.03 -6.39 11.90
N PRO A 21 -2.10 -5.17 11.35
CA PRO A 21 -2.05 -4.99 9.91
C PRO A 21 -0.71 -5.53 9.44
N GLU A 22 -0.76 -6.64 8.70
CA GLU A 22 0.40 -7.14 8.00
C GLU A 22 0.89 -6.02 7.09
N SER A 23 2.14 -5.61 7.25
CA SER A 23 2.77 -4.63 6.37
C SER A 23 2.91 -5.27 4.99
N LEU A 24 1.84 -5.22 4.22
CA LEU A 24 1.77 -5.80 2.90
C LEU A 24 2.50 -4.83 1.97
N TYR A 25 3.78 -5.12 1.75
CA TYR A 25 4.61 -4.35 0.82
C TYR A 25 4.11 -4.61 -0.59
N HIS A 26 3.23 -3.74 -1.07
CA HIS A 26 2.93 -3.67 -2.48
C HIS A 26 4.12 -3.05 -3.20
N ASN A 27 4.52 -3.65 -4.31
CA ASN A 27 5.51 -3.08 -5.22
C ASN A 27 5.03 -1.79 -5.92
N GLN A 28 3.93 -1.20 -5.46
CA GLN A 28 3.29 0.01 -5.95
C GLN A 28 3.63 1.17 -5.02
N PHE A 29 4.21 2.24 -5.59
CA PHE A 29 4.49 3.47 -4.87
C PHE A 29 3.93 4.66 -5.64
N ALA A 30 3.45 5.69 -4.93
CA ALA A 30 3.06 6.95 -5.55
C ALA A 30 4.16 7.99 -5.31
N ILE A 31 4.74 8.56 -6.38
CA ILE A 31 5.64 9.71 -6.29
C ILE A 31 5.03 10.92 -6.98
N HIS A 32 5.22 12.10 -6.42
CA HIS A 32 4.93 13.34 -7.13
C HIS A 32 6.04 13.65 -8.11
N VAL A 33 5.71 13.83 -9.37
CA VAL A 33 6.67 14.24 -10.40
C VAL A 33 6.23 15.58 -11.00
N PRO A 34 7.00 16.66 -10.81
CA PRO A 34 6.75 17.92 -11.50
C PRO A 34 7.02 17.75 -13.00
N GLY A 35 6.17 18.31 -13.87
CA GLY A 35 6.36 18.22 -15.33
C GLY A 35 5.22 17.55 -16.11
N GLY A 36 4.16 17.10 -15.43
CA GLY A 36 2.97 16.57 -16.09
C GLY A 36 3.09 15.11 -16.54
N ALA A 37 2.08 14.62 -17.26
CA ALA A 37 1.95 13.19 -17.58
C ALA A 37 3.05 12.67 -18.52
N GLU A 38 3.46 13.47 -19.51
CA GLU A 38 4.50 13.07 -20.47
C GLU A 38 5.85 12.82 -19.80
N HIS A 39 6.23 13.67 -18.85
CA HIS A 39 7.48 13.52 -18.10
C HIS A 39 7.48 12.26 -17.22
N VAL A 40 6.32 11.92 -16.65
CA VAL A 40 6.12 10.70 -15.86
C VAL A 40 6.24 9.46 -16.72
N ASP A 41 5.62 9.46 -17.91
CA ASP A 41 5.69 8.35 -18.85
C ASP A 41 7.12 8.09 -19.33
N ASP A 42 7.89 9.16 -19.55
CA ASP A 42 9.29 9.08 -19.95
C ASP A 42 10.18 8.53 -18.82
N ILE A 43 9.95 8.91 -17.56
CA ILE A 43 10.61 8.30 -16.39
C ILE A 43 10.21 6.82 -16.28
N ALA A 44 8.92 6.51 -16.42
CA ALA A 44 8.42 5.15 -16.32
C ALA A 44 9.07 4.25 -17.37
N ARG A 45 9.08 4.68 -18.63
CA ARG A 45 9.73 3.97 -19.73
C ARG A 45 11.24 3.80 -19.54
N ARG A 46 11.95 4.83 -19.07
CA ARG A 46 13.41 4.76 -18.84
C ARG A 46 13.80 3.72 -17.79
N HIS A 47 13.00 3.59 -16.73
CA HIS A 47 13.34 2.75 -15.59
C HIS A 47 12.58 1.42 -15.55
N GLY A 48 11.76 1.13 -16.57
CA GLY A 48 10.97 -0.11 -16.66
C GLY A 48 9.77 -0.13 -15.71
N PHE A 49 9.27 1.03 -15.31
CA PHE A 49 8.09 1.20 -14.47
C PHE A 49 6.81 1.37 -15.29
N VAL A 50 5.65 1.15 -14.68
CA VAL A 50 4.35 1.22 -15.36
C VAL A 50 3.51 2.35 -14.77
N ASN A 51 3.46 3.48 -15.46
CA ASN A 51 2.59 4.59 -15.08
C ASN A 51 1.11 4.12 -15.04
N HIS A 52 0.51 4.02 -13.85
CA HIS A 52 -0.91 3.69 -13.67
C HIS A 52 -1.81 4.93 -13.70
N GLY A 53 -1.24 6.11 -13.97
CA GLY A 53 -1.95 7.37 -14.03
C GLY A 53 -2.02 8.07 -12.68
N GLN A 54 -2.87 9.09 -12.62
CA GLN A 54 -2.93 9.99 -11.49
C GLN A 54 -3.87 9.46 -10.40
N VAL A 55 -3.35 9.32 -9.18
CA VAL A 55 -4.21 9.09 -8.01
C VAL A 55 -4.90 10.42 -7.68
N ILE A 56 -6.23 10.41 -7.78
CA ILE A 56 -7.11 11.55 -7.56
C ILE A 56 -6.98 12.02 -6.10
N PHE A 57 -6.11 13.00 -5.86
CA PHE A 57 -6.25 14.11 -4.89
C PHE A 57 -4.93 14.87 -4.64
N VAL A 58 -3.75 14.37 -5.03
CA VAL A 58 -2.48 14.95 -4.49
C VAL A 58 -1.41 15.30 -5.52
N CYS A 59 -1.32 14.65 -6.69
CA CYS A 59 -0.12 14.82 -7.53
C CYS A 59 -0.46 14.89 -9.01
N ARG A 60 -0.21 16.04 -9.67
CA ARG A 60 -0.05 16.04 -11.12
C ARG A 60 1.19 15.18 -11.44
N GLY A 61 0.96 13.98 -11.99
CA GLY A 61 2.01 13.03 -12.37
C GLY A 61 2.44 12.06 -11.27
N VAL A 62 2.19 10.77 -11.48
CA VAL A 62 2.55 9.66 -10.57
C VAL A 62 3.11 8.49 -11.36
N VAL A 63 4.29 7.98 -10.98
CA VAL A 63 4.79 6.68 -11.45
C VAL A 63 4.39 5.63 -10.42
N MET A 64 3.74 4.54 -10.86
CA MET A 64 3.48 3.34 -10.07
C MET A 64 4.33 2.19 -10.61
N CYS A 65 4.64 1.20 -9.78
CA CYS A 65 5.28 -0.02 -10.22
C CYS A 65 4.37 -1.19 -9.90
N ARG A 66 4.16 -2.12 -10.85
CA ARG A 66 3.51 -3.38 -10.55
C ARG A 66 4.61 -4.39 -10.27
N GLY A 67 4.51 -5.08 -9.13
CA GLY A 67 5.32 -6.27 -8.87
C GLY A 67 5.03 -7.29 -9.96
N LEU A 68 6.09 -7.81 -10.56
CA LEU A 68 6.01 -8.88 -11.54
C LEU A 68 5.58 -10.17 -10.81
N GLU A 69 4.30 -10.50 -10.91
CA GLU A 69 3.76 -11.87 -10.91
C GLU A 69 2.78 -11.99 -12.08
#